data_AF-A0A963LTA3-F1
#
_entry.id   AF-A0A963LTA3-F1
#
_cell.length_a   1.000
_cell.length_b   1.000
_cell.length_c   1.000
_cell.angle_alpha   90.00
_cell.angle_beta   90.00
_cell.angle_gamma   90.00
#
_symmetry.space_group_name_H-M   'P 1'
#
loop_
_entity.id
_entity.type
_entity.pdbx_description
1 polymer ?
#
loop_
_entity_poly.entity_id
_entity_poly.type
_entity_poly.pdbx_seq_one_letter_code
_entity_poly.pdbx_strand_id
1 'polypeptide(L)'
;MTDITTWLEAHGMAKYAAEFVAQDVSVDLLPDLLDADLRELGVASLGDRKRLLKAVAAERAASAAPEPAGVVAVRPAVAAPVKPAPAGVGEEGERRHATVMFSDLTGYTALNEAFDPEEVEQVMARIKREASRIIESHGGRVNQFVGDEVMALFGIPVTRRDDARHAVRAALELHATVDAIAAGMAERLGRRLSMHTGVHTGLVIARRSDTRSGDYTLTGDTVNTAARLRGLAEPG
;
A
#
# COMPACT_ATOMS: atom_id res chain seq x y z
N MET A 1 13.95 18.87 21.23
CA MET A 1 13.65 19.00 19.80
C MET A 1 14.96 18.85 19.07
N THR A 2 15.15 17.74 18.36
CA THR A 2 16.38 17.47 17.61
C THR A 2 16.38 18.35 16.36
N ASP A 3 17.48 19.06 16.10
CA ASP A 3 17.65 19.89 14.90
C ASP A 3 17.89 19.01 13.66
N ILE A 4 17.47 19.49 12.48
CA ILE A 4 17.59 18.74 11.21
C ILE A 4 19.04 18.43 10.87
N THR A 5 19.96 19.35 11.18
CA THR A 5 21.40 19.17 10.99
C THR A 5 21.91 17.99 11.81
N THR A 6 21.55 17.94 13.10
CA THR A 6 21.94 16.86 14.02
C THR A 6 21.34 15.52 13.59
N TRP A 7 20.11 15.53 13.09
CA TRP A 7 19.46 14.34 12.58
C TRP A 7 20.17 13.77 11.34
N LEU A 8 20.50 14.64 10.38
CA LEU A 8 21.23 14.26 9.17
C LEU A 8 22.64 13.76 9.49
N GLU A 9 23.32 14.38 10.45
CA GLU A 9 24.64 13.93 10.93
C GLU A 9 24.58 12.51 11.53
N ALA A 10 23.60 12.25 12.41
CA ALA A 10 23.42 10.94 13.05
C ALA A 10 23.18 9.81 12.03
N HIS A 11 22.61 10.14 10.86
CA HIS A 11 22.31 9.19 9.78
C HIS A 11 23.36 9.19 8.65
N GLY A 12 24.50 9.88 8.82
CA GLY A 12 25.60 9.90 7.85
C GLY A 12 25.32 10.74 6.60
N MET A 13 24.45 11.73 6.72
CA MET A 13 23.92 12.57 5.64
C MET A 13 24.21 14.06 5.83
N ALA A 14 25.19 14.40 6.68
CA ALA A 14 25.61 15.78 6.98
C ALA A 14 25.86 16.64 5.73
N LYS A 15 26.28 16.02 4.62
CA LYS A 15 26.51 16.68 3.33
C LYS A 15 25.28 17.33 2.69
N TYR A 16 24.07 17.05 3.18
CA TYR A 16 22.81 17.65 2.70
C TYR A 16 22.21 18.67 3.69
N ALA A 17 22.88 18.93 4.81
CA ALA A 17 22.33 19.78 5.87
C ALA A 17 22.12 21.23 5.40
N ALA A 18 23.03 21.75 4.58
CA ALA A 18 22.93 23.12 4.06
C ALA A 18 21.68 23.29 3.17
N GLU A 19 21.39 22.31 2.32
CA GLU A 19 20.23 22.34 1.41
C GLU A 19 18.91 22.19 2.16
N PHE A 20 18.86 21.31 3.18
CA PHE A 20 17.67 21.13 4.00
C PHE A 20 17.37 22.39 4.84
N VAL A 21 18.39 23.02 5.41
CA VAL A 21 18.22 24.29 6.15
C VAL A 21 17.86 25.44 5.20
N ALA A 22 18.48 25.52 4.03
CA ALA A 22 18.19 26.58 3.05
C ALA A 22 16.77 26.52 2.48
N GLN A 23 16.12 25.35 2.53
CA GLN A 23 14.74 25.14 2.10
C GLN A 23 13.77 25.00 3.29
N ASP A 24 14.17 25.45 4.47
CA ASP A 24 13.36 25.44 5.71
C ASP A 24 12.76 24.06 6.07
N VAL A 25 13.47 22.98 5.73
CA VAL A 25 13.04 21.60 6.05
C VAL A 25 13.44 21.24 7.48
N SER A 26 12.45 21.00 8.34
CA SER A 26 12.62 20.59 9.73
C SER A 26 12.39 19.08 9.93
N VAL A 27 12.81 18.54 11.09
CA VAL A 27 12.73 17.11 11.42
C VAL A 27 11.29 16.58 11.42
N ASP A 28 10.30 17.42 11.75
CA ASP A 28 8.89 17.08 11.72
C ASP A 28 8.30 16.92 10.31
N LEU A 29 8.97 17.48 9.28
CA LEU A 29 8.56 17.36 7.87
C LEU A 29 9.19 16.14 7.17
N LEU A 30 10.32 15.63 7.68
CA LEU A 30 10.96 14.42 7.19
C LEU A 30 10.01 13.23 6.94
N PRO A 31 9.02 12.95 7.81
CA PRO A 31 8.11 11.83 7.65
C PRO A 31 7.15 11.94 6.46
N ASP A 32 7.02 13.12 5.88
CA ASP A 32 6.11 13.42 4.78
C ASP A 32 6.85 13.63 3.44
N LEU A 33 8.19 13.65 3.47
CA LEU A 33 9.02 13.76 2.26
C LEU A 33 8.94 12.49 1.39
N LEU A 34 8.68 12.69 0.11
CA LEU A 34 8.69 11.67 -0.92
C LEU A 34 10.00 11.70 -1.74
N ASP A 35 10.21 10.66 -2.54
CA ASP A 35 11.39 10.58 -3.42
C ASP A 35 11.47 11.75 -4.42
N ALA A 36 10.34 12.34 -4.80
CA ALA A 36 10.28 13.55 -5.63
C ALA A 36 10.82 14.78 -4.88
N ASP A 37 10.36 15.02 -3.66
CA ASP A 37 10.78 16.16 -2.83
C ASP A 37 12.28 16.09 -2.53
N LEU A 38 12.81 14.89 -2.30
CA LEU A 38 14.24 14.68 -2.11
C LEU A 38 15.07 15.03 -3.36
N ARG A 39 14.52 14.89 -4.58
CA ARG A 39 15.19 15.36 -5.79
C ARG A 39 15.20 16.88 -5.88
N GLU A 40 14.11 17.52 -5.47
CA GLU A 40 13.99 18.99 -5.43
C GLU A 40 14.91 19.60 -4.35
N LEU A 41 15.10 18.89 -3.24
CA LEU A 41 16.07 19.20 -2.18
C LEU A 41 17.54 18.97 -2.60
N GLY A 42 17.81 18.57 -3.84
CA GLY A 42 19.17 18.38 -4.35
C GLY A 42 19.81 17.02 -4.03
N VAL A 43 19.05 16.06 -3.48
CA VAL A 43 19.54 14.69 -3.24
C VAL A 43 19.47 13.89 -4.55
N ALA A 44 20.42 14.16 -5.46
CA ALA A 44 20.45 13.51 -6.78
C ALA A 44 20.78 12.01 -6.73
N SER A 45 21.49 11.55 -5.70
CA SER A 45 21.87 10.15 -5.48
C SER A 45 20.66 9.31 -5.08
N LEU A 46 20.27 8.35 -5.94
CA LEU A 46 19.18 7.39 -5.63
C LEU A 46 19.45 6.61 -4.34
N GLY A 47 20.70 6.24 -4.09
CA GLY A 47 21.09 5.51 -2.88
C GLY A 47 20.87 6.34 -1.62
N ASP A 48 21.19 7.63 -1.66
CA ASP A 48 21.03 8.53 -0.52
C ASP A 48 19.55 8.85 -0.27
N ARG A 49 18.74 9.00 -1.33
CA ARG A 49 17.27 9.13 -1.20
C ARG A 49 16.64 7.90 -0.55
N LYS A 50 17.02 6.69 -0.98
CA LYS A 50 16.51 5.45 -0.38
C LYS A 50 16.95 5.29 1.08
N ARG A 51 18.15 5.72 1.43
CA ARG A 51 18.62 5.71 2.83
C ARG A 51 17.85 6.72 3.69
N LEU A 52 17.59 7.93 3.19
CA LEU A 52 16.80 8.96 3.89
C LEU A 52 15.41 8.43 4.24
N LEU A 53 14.67 7.95 3.23
CA LEU A 53 13.32 7.40 3.43
C LEU A 53 13.32 6.22 4.41
N LYS A 54 14.36 5.38 4.38
CA LYS A 54 14.50 4.23 5.30
C LYS A 54 14.81 4.67 6.73
N ALA A 55 15.66 5.68 6.92
CA ALA A 55 16.01 6.23 8.24
C ALA A 55 14.78 6.86 8.91
N VAL A 56 14.02 7.64 8.16
CA VAL A 56 12.74 8.24 8.62
C VAL A 56 11.73 7.16 9.01
N ALA A 57 11.60 6.10 8.21
CA ALA A 57 10.73 4.96 8.54
C ALA A 57 11.20 4.21 9.80
N ALA A 58 12.51 4.07 10.00
CA ALA A 58 13.08 3.41 11.17
C ALA A 58 12.87 4.20 12.46
N GLU A 59 12.98 5.53 12.43
CA GLU A 59 12.68 6.38 13.59
C GLU A 59 11.19 6.40 13.95
N ARG A 60 10.31 6.39 12.93
CA ARG A 60 8.87 6.18 13.14
C ARG A 60 8.59 4.86 13.84
N ALA A 61 9.29 3.79 13.46
CA ALA A 61 9.15 2.48 14.11
C ALA A 61 9.73 2.45 15.53
N ALA A 62 10.86 3.13 15.78
CA ALA A 62 11.50 3.19 17.10
C ALA A 62 10.71 4.04 18.11
N SER A 63 10.07 5.12 17.65
CA SER A 63 9.16 5.94 18.47
C SER A 63 7.81 5.24 18.74
N ALA A 64 7.53 4.16 18.02
CA ALA A 64 6.31 3.35 18.16
C ALA A 64 6.54 2.04 18.93
N ALA A 65 7.52 1.99 19.85
CA ALA A 65 7.85 0.77 20.58
C ALA A 65 6.61 0.15 21.28
N PRO A 66 6.34 -1.15 21.10
CA PRO A 66 5.27 -1.85 21.78
C PRO A 66 5.70 -2.29 23.19
N GLU A 67 4.84 -2.06 24.19
CA GLU A 67 4.91 -2.74 25.50
C GLU A 67 4.87 -4.27 25.30
N PRO A 68 5.61 -5.06 26.10
CA PRO A 68 5.83 -6.48 25.82
C PRO A 68 4.54 -7.29 25.95
N ALA A 69 4.22 -8.03 24.88
CA ALA A 69 3.09 -8.94 24.80
C ALA A 69 3.26 -10.11 25.78
N GLY A 70 2.54 -10.04 26.91
CA GLY A 70 2.21 -11.22 27.70
C GLY A 70 1.33 -12.16 26.90
N VAL A 71 1.73 -13.43 26.81
CA VAL A 71 0.98 -14.50 26.18
C VAL A 71 -0.38 -14.63 26.87
N VAL A 72 -1.46 -14.18 26.22
CA VAL A 72 -2.83 -14.48 26.65
C VAL A 72 -3.47 -15.37 25.60
N ALA A 73 -3.74 -16.61 26.02
CA ALA A 73 -4.49 -17.58 25.28
C ALA A 73 -5.85 -16.99 24.82
N VAL A 74 -6.07 -16.99 23.51
CA VAL A 74 -7.32 -16.53 22.91
C VAL A 74 -8.45 -17.49 23.31
N ARG A 75 -9.39 -16.99 24.13
CA ARG A 75 -10.77 -17.50 24.14
C ARG A 75 -11.62 -16.57 23.27
N PRO A 76 -12.56 -17.09 22.46
CA PRO A 76 -13.35 -16.24 21.58
C PRO A 76 -14.35 -15.46 22.44
N ALA A 77 -14.10 -14.17 22.64
CA ALA A 77 -15.07 -13.25 23.20
C ALA A 77 -15.86 -12.62 22.05
N VAL A 78 -17.15 -12.93 21.98
CA VAL A 78 -18.11 -12.22 21.15
C VAL A 78 -18.17 -10.78 21.65
N ALA A 79 -17.61 -9.83 20.88
CA ALA A 79 -17.62 -8.42 21.24
C ALA A 79 -19.03 -7.83 21.04
N ALA A 80 -19.55 -7.22 22.10
CA ALA A 80 -20.77 -6.42 22.10
C ALA A 80 -20.62 -5.15 21.22
N PRO A 81 -21.72 -4.56 20.72
CA PRO A 81 -21.63 -3.47 19.75
C PRO A 81 -21.10 -2.18 20.39
N VAL A 82 -19.99 -1.68 19.87
CA VAL A 82 -19.46 -0.35 20.19
C VAL A 82 -20.36 0.70 19.53
N LYS A 83 -20.88 1.64 20.33
CA LYS A 83 -21.66 2.79 19.85
C LYS A 83 -20.86 3.58 18.79
N PRO A 84 -21.45 3.99 17.65
CA PRO A 84 -20.77 4.85 16.70
C PRO A 84 -20.55 6.24 17.32
N ALA A 85 -19.30 6.69 17.33
CA ALA A 85 -18.99 8.11 17.50
C ALA A 85 -19.50 8.87 16.27
N PRO A 86 -19.93 10.14 16.40
CA PRO A 86 -20.50 10.88 15.29
C PRO A 86 -19.47 11.06 14.17
N ALA A 87 -19.92 10.80 12.94
CA ALA A 87 -19.18 11.06 11.72
C ALA A 87 -18.96 12.57 11.58
N GLY A 88 -17.76 13.02 11.94
CA GLY A 88 -17.26 14.31 11.48
C GLY A 88 -16.86 14.16 10.01
N VAL A 89 -17.72 14.61 9.11
CA VAL A 89 -17.32 14.89 7.72
C VAL A 89 -16.56 16.21 7.75
N GLY A 90 -15.30 16.16 8.18
CA GLY A 90 -14.37 17.28 8.17
C GLY A 90 -13.19 16.93 7.29
N GLU A 91 -12.51 17.95 6.77
CA GLU A 91 -11.34 17.82 5.91
C GLU A 91 -10.27 16.89 6.52
N GLU A 92 -10.26 16.66 7.84
CA GLU A 92 -9.29 15.91 8.65
C GLU A 92 -9.19 14.39 8.40
N GLY A 93 -10.09 13.79 7.60
CA GLY A 93 -10.07 12.35 7.30
C GLY A 93 -10.78 11.51 8.37
N GLU A 94 -11.39 10.41 7.93
CA GLU A 94 -12.34 9.66 8.76
C GLU A 94 -11.75 8.37 9.31
N ARG A 95 -11.79 8.20 10.64
CA ARG A 95 -11.37 6.97 11.31
C ARG A 95 -12.42 5.88 11.12
N ARG A 96 -12.04 4.78 10.45
CA ARG A 96 -12.97 3.72 10.06
C ARG A 96 -12.31 2.35 10.10
N HIS A 97 -13.13 1.30 10.24
CA HIS A 97 -12.68 -0.06 9.97
C HIS A 97 -12.81 -0.33 8.47
N ALA A 98 -11.70 -0.71 7.85
CA ALA A 98 -11.64 -1.05 6.43
C ALA A 98 -10.85 -2.34 6.22
N THR A 99 -11.15 -3.03 5.12
CA THR A 99 -10.31 -4.10 4.62
C THR A 99 -9.51 -3.58 3.43
N VAL A 100 -8.18 -3.69 3.53
CA VAL A 100 -7.24 -3.31 2.49
C VAL A 100 -6.73 -4.60 1.84
N MET A 101 -6.81 -4.63 0.51
CA MET A 101 -6.30 -5.70 -0.33
C MET A 101 -5.20 -5.13 -1.25
N PHE A 102 -4.03 -5.75 -1.24
CA PHE A 102 -3.01 -5.56 -2.26
C PHE A 102 -2.90 -6.84 -3.06
N SER A 103 -2.93 -6.74 -4.39
CA SER A 103 -2.72 -7.86 -5.28
C SER A 103 -1.75 -7.48 -6.38
N ASP A 104 -0.77 -8.33 -6.63
CA ASP A 104 0.32 -8.05 -7.58
C ASP A 104 0.60 -9.27 -8.47
N LEU A 105 1.19 -9.05 -9.65
CA LEU A 105 1.46 -10.10 -10.63
C LEU A 105 2.79 -10.79 -10.34
N THR A 106 2.73 -12.09 -10.09
CA THR A 106 3.92 -12.94 -10.20
C THR A 106 4.21 -13.21 -11.67
N GLY A 107 5.43 -12.87 -12.11
CA GLY A 107 5.91 -13.15 -13.46
C GLY A 107 5.85 -11.96 -14.42
N TYR A 108 5.58 -10.73 -13.93
CA TYR A 108 5.56 -9.53 -14.76
C TYR A 108 6.88 -9.26 -15.48
N THR A 109 8.04 -9.54 -14.86
CA THR A 109 9.33 -9.45 -15.56
C THR A 109 9.41 -10.42 -16.74
N ALA A 110 8.95 -11.66 -16.56
CA ALA A 110 8.89 -12.65 -17.64
C ALA A 110 7.99 -12.20 -18.79
N LEU A 111 6.87 -11.56 -18.45
CA LEU A 111 5.95 -10.98 -19.43
C LEU A 111 6.64 -9.88 -20.25
N ASN A 112 7.39 -8.98 -19.61
CA ASN A 112 8.14 -7.93 -20.31
C ASN A 112 9.30 -8.45 -21.17
N GLU A 113 9.90 -9.59 -20.80
CA GLU A 113 10.99 -10.19 -21.57
C GLU A 113 10.49 -10.97 -22.81
N ALA A 114 9.28 -11.53 -22.74
CA ALA A 114 8.74 -12.44 -23.77
C ALA A 114 7.80 -11.76 -24.78
N PHE A 115 7.37 -10.53 -24.54
CA PHE A 115 6.38 -9.81 -25.33
C PHE A 115 6.85 -8.40 -25.68
N ASP A 116 6.39 -7.90 -26.81
CA ASP A 116 6.62 -6.50 -27.18
C ASP A 116 5.87 -5.57 -26.21
N PRO A 117 6.36 -4.33 -25.97
CA PRO A 117 5.74 -3.39 -25.05
C PRO A 117 4.24 -3.16 -25.30
N GLU A 118 3.83 -3.11 -26.57
CA GLU A 118 2.43 -2.95 -26.99
C GLU A 118 1.56 -4.15 -26.60
N GLU A 119 2.11 -5.36 -26.61
CA GLU A 119 1.41 -6.57 -26.17
C GLU A 119 1.29 -6.61 -24.65
N VAL A 120 2.38 -6.26 -23.94
CA VAL A 120 2.37 -6.14 -22.48
C VAL A 120 1.32 -5.12 -22.04
N GLU A 121 1.25 -3.97 -22.70
CA GLU A 121 0.26 -2.94 -22.41
C GLU A 121 -1.17 -3.46 -22.61
N GLN A 122 -1.43 -4.20 -23.69
CA GLN A 122 -2.74 -4.80 -23.95
C GLN A 122 -3.14 -5.82 -22.88
N VAL A 123 -2.21 -6.69 -22.47
CA VAL A 123 -2.43 -7.69 -21.42
C VAL A 123 -2.70 -7.00 -20.08
N MET A 124 -1.88 -6.01 -19.71
CA MET A 124 -2.05 -5.25 -18.48
C MET A 124 -3.35 -4.45 -18.46
N ALA A 125 -3.72 -3.83 -19.59
CA ALA A 125 -4.99 -3.14 -19.71
C ALA A 125 -6.17 -4.10 -19.52
N ARG A 126 -6.08 -5.34 -20.03
CA ARG A 126 -7.11 -6.36 -19.81
C ARG A 126 -7.18 -6.78 -18.34
N ILE A 127 -6.04 -7.08 -17.71
CA ILE A 127 -5.99 -7.48 -16.29
C ILE A 127 -6.54 -6.36 -15.40
N LYS A 128 -6.15 -5.11 -15.61
CA LYS A 128 -6.64 -3.95 -14.84
C LYS A 128 -8.15 -3.76 -14.98
N ARG A 129 -8.69 -3.88 -16.20
CA ARG A 129 -10.16 -3.82 -16.42
C ARG A 129 -10.90 -4.93 -15.69
N GLU A 130 -10.44 -6.17 -15.76
CA GLU A 130 -11.06 -7.28 -15.05
C GLU A 130 -10.93 -7.12 -13.53
N ALA A 131 -9.76 -6.70 -13.03
CA ALA A 131 -9.55 -6.42 -11.62
C ALA A 131 -10.54 -5.37 -11.10
N SER A 132 -10.70 -4.24 -11.79
CA SER A 132 -11.70 -3.23 -11.44
C SER A 132 -13.10 -3.82 -11.41
N ARG A 133 -13.51 -4.54 -12.47
CA ARG A 133 -14.84 -5.16 -12.56
C ARG A 133 -15.11 -6.13 -11.41
N ILE A 134 -14.15 -6.98 -11.07
CA ILE A 134 -14.26 -7.98 -9.99
C ILE A 134 -14.31 -7.28 -8.64
N ILE A 135 -13.40 -6.35 -8.37
CA ILE A 135 -13.35 -5.64 -7.08
C ILE A 135 -14.67 -4.90 -6.83
N GLU A 136 -15.20 -4.23 -7.85
CA GLU A 136 -16.47 -3.50 -7.77
C GLU A 136 -17.68 -4.44 -7.64
N SER A 137 -17.68 -5.61 -8.30
CA SER A 137 -18.77 -6.60 -8.19
C SER A 137 -18.89 -7.20 -6.78
N HIS A 138 -17.78 -7.29 -6.06
CA HIS A 138 -17.74 -7.68 -4.64
C HIS A 138 -17.94 -6.49 -3.69
N GLY A 139 -18.30 -5.30 -4.19
CA GLY A 139 -18.61 -4.13 -3.36
C GLY A 139 -17.39 -3.42 -2.77
N GLY A 140 -16.20 -3.72 -3.30
CA GLY A 140 -14.97 -2.98 -3.05
C GLY A 140 -14.78 -1.83 -4.03
N ARG A 141 -13.64 -1.16 -3.91
CA ARG A 141 -13.21 -0.06 -4.77
C ARG A 141 -11.74 -0.20 -5.07
N VAL A 142 -11.37 -0.03 -6.34
CA VAL A 142 -9.95 0.17 -6.69
C VAL A 142 -9.54 1.55 -6.21
N ASN A 143 -8.55 1.62 -5.31
CA ASN A 143 -7.98 2.89 -4.90
C ASN A 143 -7.02 3.41 -5.97
N GLN A 144 -6.07 2.57 -6.36
CA GLN A 144 -5.04 2.89 -7.34
C GLN A 144 -4.37 1.63 -7.89
N PHE A 145 -3.73 1.80 -9.05
CA PHE A 145 -2.78 0.83 -9.60
C PHE A 145 -1.37 1.42 -9.54
N VAL A 146 -0.39 0.63 -9.10
CA VAL A 146 1.02 1.01 -9.11
C VAL A 146 1.79 -0.06 -9.87
N GLY A 147 2.09 0.22 -11.15
CA GLY A 147 2.65 -0.81 -12.04
C GLY A 147 1.62 -1.91 -12.33
N ASP A 148 1.95 -3.12 -11.89
CA ASP A 148 1.15 -4.34 -11.90
C ASP A 148 0.37 -4.60 -10.60
N GLU A 149 0.68 -3.86 -9.53
CA GLU A 149 -0.05 -3.95 -8.26
C GLU A 149 -1.38 -3.18 -8.32
N VAL A 150 -2.43 -3.79 -7.76
CA VAL A 150 -3.70 -3.15 -7.44
C VAL A 150 -3.87 -3.02 -5.93
N MET A 151 -4.23 -1.81 -5.48
CA MET A 151 -4.69 -1.54 -4.12
C MET A 151 -6.20 -1.36 -4.13
N ALA A 152 -6.90 -2.18 -3.36
CA ALA A 152 -8.36 -2.20 -3.28
C ALA A 152 -8.86 -2.05 -1.84
N LEU A 153 -9.98 -1.35 -1.70
CA LEU A 153 -10.56 -0.95 -0.43
C LEU A 153 -11.98 -1.49 -0.30
N PHE A 154 -12.26 -2.13 0.82
CA PHE A 154 -13.59 -2.55 1.22
C PHE A 154 -13.95 -1.88 2.54
N GLY A 155 -15.19 -1.41 2.63
CA GLY A 155 -15.66 -0.62 3.78
C GLY A 155 -15.46 0.89 3.66
N ILE A 156 -15.10 1.38 2.46
CA ILE A 156 -14.94 2.80 2.16
C ILE A 156 -15.78 3.16 0.92
N PRO A 157 -16.68 4.17 0.98
CA PRO A 157 -16.97 5.03 2.12
C PRO A 157 -18.01 4.43 3.10
N VAL A 158 -18.46 3.19 2.93
CA VAL A 158 -19.46 2.59 3.83
C VAL A 158 -18.95 1.24 4.31
N THR A 159 -18.74 1.11 5.62
CA THR A 159 -18.30 -0.13 6.27
C THR A 159 -19.43 -1.14 6.35
N ARG A 160 -19.14 -2.39 5.98
CA ARG A 160 -20.04 -3.54 6.09
C ARG A 160 -19.38 -4.63 6.91
N ARG A 161 -20.21 -5.47 7.55
CA ARG A 161 -19.73 -6.54 8.43
C ARG A 161 -18.93 -7.61 7.68
N ASP A 162 -19.19 -7.77 6.39
CA ASP A 162 -18.66 -8.80 5.52
C ASP A 162 -17.59 -8.32 4.54
N ASP A 163 -17.09 -7.08 4.69
CA ASP A 163 -16.06 -6.50 3.81
C ASP A 163 -14.81 -7.40 3.70
N ALA A 164 -14.37 -8.03 4.79
CA ALA A 164 -13.25 -8.97 4.77
C ALA A 164 -13.53 -10.21 3.90
N ARG A 165 -14.77 -10.72 3.95
CA ARG A 165 -15.21 -11.87 3.14
C ARG A 165 -15.28 -11.48 1.66
N HIS A 166 -15.79 -10.29 1.37
CA HIS A 166 -15.85 -9.76 0.00
C HIS A 166 -14.47 -9.51 -0.59
N ALA A 167 -13.52 -8.98 0.20
CA ALA A 167 -12.13 -8.83 -0.23
C ALA A 167 -11.49 -10.16 -0.62
N VAL A 168 -11.64 -11.19 0.22
CA VAL A 168 -11.09 -12.53 -0.09
C VAL A 168 -11.78 -13.16 -1.31
N ARG A 169 -13.09 -12.99 -1.47
CA ARG A 169 -13.80 -13.49 -2.66
C ARG A 169 -13.36 -12.78 -3.94
N ALA A 170 -13.18 -11.46 -3.90
CA ALA A 170 -12.64 -10.68 -5.00
C ALA A 170 -11.23 -11.13 -5.37
N ALA A 171 -10.37 -11.38 -4.37
CA ALA A 171 -9.03 -11.91 -4.59
C ALA A 171 -9.08 -13.27 -5.31
N LEU A 172 -9.86 -14.23 -4.81
CA LEU A 172 -9.97 -15.56 -5.43
C LEU A 172 -10.48 -15.51 -6.87
N GLU A 173 -11.47 -14.66 -7.17
CA GLU A 173 -11.98 -14.49 -8.53
C GLU A 173 -10.95 -13.79 -9.44
N LEU A 174 -10.20 -12.82 -8.91
CA LEU A 174 -9.12 -12.16 -9.63
C LEU A 174 -8.01 -13.14 -9.99
N HIS A 175 -7.59 -13.99 -9.05
CA HIS A 175 -6.62 -15.07 -9.30
C HIS A 175 -7.08 -16.00 -10.42
N ALA A 176 -8.30 -16.53 -10.33
CA ALA A 176 -8.86 -17.41 -11.34
C ALA A 176 -8.94 -16.73 -12.72
N THR A 177 -9.27 -15.44 -12.76
CA THR A 177 -9.35 -14.67 -14.01
C THR A 177 -7.98 -14.46 -14.63
N VAL A 178 -6.97 -14.14 -13.84
CA VAL A 178 -5.58 -13.97 -14.32
C VAL A 178 -5.01 -15.30 -14.78
N ASP A 179 -5.27 -16.40 -14.08
CA ASP A 179 -4.90 -17.74 -14.53
C ASP A 179 -5.53 -18.10 -15.89
N ALA A 180 -6.80 -17.75 -16.09
CA ALA A 180 -7.48 -17.97 -17.38
C ALA A 180 -6.90 -17.10 -18.51
N ILE A 181 -6.50 -15.86 -18.21
CA ILE A 181 -5.79 -14.99 -19.16
C ILE A 181 -4.42 -15.60 -19.48
N ALA A 182 -3.67 -16.03 -18.45
CA ALA A 182 -2.34 -16.61 -18.57
C ALA A 182 -2.31 -17.91 -19.37
N ALA A 183 -3.36 -18.73 -19.29
CA ALA A 183 -3.49 -19.98 -20.04
C ALA A 183 -3.36 -19.75 -21.57
N GLY A 184 -3.86 -18.63 -22.09
CA GLY A 184 -3.74 -18.28 -23.51
C GLY A 184 -2.33 -17.83 -23.93
N MET A 185 -1.41 -17.64 -22.98
CA MET A 185 -0.05 -17.12 -23.20
C MET A 185 1.04 -18.08 -22.72
N ALA A 186 0.65 -19.24 -22.17
CA ALA A 186 1.56 -20.14 -21.47
C ALA A 186 2.75 -20.62 -22.32
N GLU A 187 2.52 -20.92 -23.60
CA GLU A 187 3.58 -21.36 -24.52
C GLU A 187 4.64 -20.28 -24.77
N ARG A 188 4.22 -19.01 -24.84
CA ARG A 188 5.13 -17.87 -25.06
C ARG A 188 5.85 -17.45 -23.79
N LEU A 189 5.16 -17.46 -22.65
CA LEU A 189 5.72 -17.04 -21.36
C LEU A 189 6.79 -17.99 -20.81
N GLY A 190 6.67 -19.30 -21.11
CA GLY A 190 7.54 -20.35 -20.54
C GLY A 190 7.43 -20.49 -19.00
N ARG A 191 6.60 -19.66 -18.35
CA ARG A 191 6.34 -19.60 -16.91
C ARG A 191 4.89 -19.19 -16.68
N ARG A 192 4.33 -19.52 -15.51
CA ARG A 192 2.96 -19.14 -15.14
C ARG A 192 2.91 -17.67 -14.72
N LEU A 193 2.06 -16.88 -15.37
CA LEU A 193 1.61 -15.60 -14.85
C LEU A 193 0.49 -15.87 -13.83
N SER A 194 0.64 -15.37 -12.61
CA SER A 194 -0.31 -15.58 -11.51
C SER A 194 -0.38 -14.35 -10.62
N MET A 195 -1.32 -14.34 -9.67
CA MET A 195 -1.42 -13.27 -8.68
C MET A 195 -0.87 -13.75 -7.33
N HIS A 196 -0.46 -12.81 -6.49
CA HIS A 196 -0.33 -13.02 -5.06
C HIS A 196 -1.02 -11.86 -4.34
N THR A 197 -1.65 -12.15 -3.20
CA THR A 197 -2.53 -11.18 -2.53
C THR A 197 -2.30 -11.14 -1.02
N GLY A 198 -2.24 -9.93 -0.48
CA GLY A 198 -2.32 -9.67 0.96
C GLY A 198 -3.62 -8.96 1.29
N VAL A 199 -4.35 -9.46 2.30
CA VAL A 199 -5.60 -8.86 2.79
C VAL A 199 -5.48 -8.64 4.28
N HIS A 200 -5.83 -7.44 4.75
CA HIS A 200 -5.91 -7.16 6.17
C HIS A 200 -7.06 -6.21 6.51
N THR A 201 -7.73 -6.48 7.63
CA THR A 201 -8.83 -5.66 8.14
C THR A 201 -8.41 -5.00 9.43
N GLY A 202 -8.59 -3.69 9.53
CA GLY A 202 -8.21 -2.94 10.71
C GLY A 202 -8.66 -1.49 10.65
N LEU A 203 -8.21 -0.72 11.63
CA LEU A 203 -8.49 0.71 11.69
C LEU A 203 -7.61 1.47 10.71
N VAL A 204 -8.22 2.40 9.98
CA VAL A 204 -7.56 3.35 9.09
C VAL A 204 -8.12 4.75 9.31
N ILE A 205 -7.35 5.77 8.99
CA ILE A 205 -7.87 7.10 8.70
C ILE A 205 -7.95 7.21 7.18
N ALA A 206 -9.16 7.43 6.67
CA ALA A 206 -9.41 7.56 5.24
C ALA A 206 -9.75 9.01 4.89
N ARG A 207 -8.93 9.63 4.05
CA ARG A 207 -9.18 10.97 3.50
C ARG A 207 -9.46 10.83 2.02
N ARG A 208 -10.50 11.50 1.49
CA ARG A 208 -10.63 11.63 0.04
C ARG A 208 -9.42 12.38 -0.48
N SER A 209 -8.80 11.86 -1.53
CA SER A 209 -7.67 12.50 -2.18
C SER A 209 -8.18 13.45 -3.27
N ASP A 210 -7.58 14.64 -3.36
CA ASP A 210 -7.70 15.59 -4.47
C ASP A 210 -6.54 15.44 -5.48
N THR A 211 -5.58 14.57 -5.17
CA THR A 211 -4.39 14.29 -6.00
C THR A 211 -4.62 13.08 -6.91
N ARG A 212 -3.72 12.87 -7.90
CA ARG A 212 -3.78 11.73 -8.84
C ARG A 212 -3.47 10.36 -8.23
N SER A 213 -3.20 10.28 -6.93
CA SER A 213 -2.71 9.06 -6.23
C SER A 213 -3.83 8.14 -5.71
N GLY A 214 -4.94 8.06 -6.45
CA GLY A 214 -6.11 7.26 -6.10
C GLY A 214 -7.23 8.02 -5.36
N ASP A 215 -8.38 7.36 -5.18
CA ASP A 215 -9.59 7.99 -4.62
C ASP A 215 -9.45 8.39 -3.14
N TYR A 216 -8.64 7.65 -2.37
CA TYR A 216 -8.43 7.85 -0.94
C TYR A 216 -6.95 7.74 -0.54
N THR A 217 -6.53 8.65 0.33
CA THR A 217 -5.31 8.51 1.12
C THR A 217 -5.65 7.77 2.40
N LEU A 218 -4.96 6.65 2.64
CA LEU A 218 -5.12 5.85 3.85
C LEU A 218 -3.88 5.94 4.74
N THR A 219 -4.08 6.19 6.02
CA THR A 219 -3.03 6.06 7.04
C THR A 219 -3.44 5.08 8.13
N GLY A 220 -2.44 4.40 8.70
CA GLY A 220 -2.62 3.39 9.75
C GLY A 220 -1.86 2.10 9.46
N ASP A 221 -1.55 1.33 10.50
CA ASP A 221 -0.82 0.06 10.39
C ASP A 221 -1.51 -0.95 9.46
N THR A 222 -2.84 -0.86 9.34
CA THR A 222 -3.64 -1.76 8.50
C THR A 222 -3.13 -1.83 7.06
N VAL A 223 -2.74 -0.68 6.49
CA VAL A 223 -2.23 -0.60 5.10
C VAL A 223 -0.87 -1.29 5.00
N ASN A 224 0.05 -0.99 5.92
CA ASN A 224 1.40 -1.57 5.96
C ASN A 224 1.36 -3.07 6.21
N THR A 225 0.48 -3.53 7.09
CA THR A 225 0.29 -4.96 7.37
C THR A 225 -0.28 -5.69 6.17
N ALA A 226 -1.25 -5.12 5.43
CA ALA A 226 -1.74 -5.72 4.19
C ALA A 226 -0.64 -5.83 3.12
N ALA A 227 0.17 -4.78 2.94
CA ALA A 227 1.29 -4.79 2.01
C ALA A 227 2.38 -5.83 2.41
N ARG A 228 2.67 -5.95 3.71
CA ARG A 228 3.60 -6.96 4.22
C ARG A 228 3.09 -8.38 4.00
N LEU A 229 1.79 -8.63 4.21
CA LEU A 229 1.18 -9.93 3.91
C LEU A 229 1.30 -10.27 2.42
N ARG A 230 1.07 -9.30 1.53
CA ARG A 230 1.24 -9.47 0.09
C ARG A 230 2.69 -9.81 -0.28
N GLY A 231 3.66 -9.17 0.37
CA GLY A 231 5.08 -9.45 0.16
C GLY A 231 5.57 -10.81 0.69
N LEU A 232 4.79 -11.46 1.56
CA LEU A 232 5.05 -12.81 2.07
C LEU A 232 4.23 -13.89 1.36
N ALA A 233 3.26 -13.49 0.53
CA ALA A 233 2.40 -14.42 -0.20
C ALA A 233 3.18 -15.03 -1.36
N GLU A 234 3.18 -16.35 -1.43
CA GLU A 234 3.66 -17.10 -2.60
C GLU A 234 2.67 -16.96 -3.77
N PRO A 235 3.06 -17.30 -5.00
CA PRO A 235 2.18 -17.22 -6.16
C PRO A 235 0.98 -18.19 -6.07
N GLY A 236 -0.22 -17.68 -6.35
CA GLY A 236 -1.50 -18.41 -6.30
C GLY A 236 -2.21 -18.35 -4.94
#